data_AF-A0A9P6ABX7-F1
#
_entry.id   AF-A0A9P6ABX7-F1
#
_cell.length_a   1.000
_cell.length_b   1.000
_cell.length_c   1.000
_cell.angle_alpha   90.00
_cell.angle_beta   90.00
_cell.angle_gamma   90.00
#
_symmetry.space_group_name_H-M   'P 1'
#
loop_
_entity.id
_entity.type
_entity.pdbx_description
1 polymer ?
#
loop_
_entity_poly.entity_id
_entity_poly.type
_entity_poly.pdbx_seq_one_letter_code
_entity_poly.pdbx_strand_id
1 'polypeptide(L)'
;MDGVVPPWFADPSVKEGIQISQEVASCQQELERCKGEHANLQTWFHEEYSAAMDPFMGSKDEDVLYFGLLWAHQLYDWMTAWKKDIVQVPIAPDHNSQSRRNLNDFDASSDDDLEGGELEEFFEWEEAGLIAAVDQAIVELDLDSE
;
A
#
# COMPACT_ATOMS: atom_id res chain seq x y z
N MET A 1 50.21 -13.43 2.14
CA MET A 1 49.77 -14.05 3.40
C MET A 1 48.83 -15.15 3.01
N ASP A 2 49.28 -16.40 3.09
CA ASP A 2 48.45 -17.54 2.74
C ASP A 2 47.29 -17.60 3.73
N GLY A 3 46.08 -17.43 3.20
CA GLY A 3 44.84 -17.43 3.96
C GLY A 3 44.55 -18.82 4.48
N VAL A 4 45.18 -19.18 5.61
CA VAL A 4 44.87 -20.41 6.32
C VAL A 4 43.45 -20.26 6.86
N VAL A 5 42.51 -20.94 6.19
CA VAL A 5 41.13 -21.02 6.65
C VAL A 5 41.14 -21.66 8.05
N PRO A 6 40.43 -21.07 9.03
CA PRO A 6 40.44 -21.60 10.38
C PRO A 6 39.97 -23.06 10.43
N PRO A 7 40.57 -23.92 11.27
CA PRO A 7 40.21 -25.34 11.34
C PRO A 7 38.74 -25.61 11.65
N TRP A 8 38.08 -24.70 12.38
CA TRP A 8 36.65 -24.79 12.69
C TRP A 8 35.75 -24.63 11.45
N PHE A 9 36.25 -24.08 10.34
CA PHE A 9 35.48 -23.94 9.10
C PHE A 9 35.28 -25.28 8.37
N ALA A 10 36.07 -26.30 8.73
CA ALA A 10 35.90 -27.66 8.23
C ALA A 10 34.81 -28.45 8.97
N ASP A 11 34.29 -27.91 10.08
CA ASP A 11 33.19 -28.52 10.82
C ASP A 11 31.87 -28.36 10.02
N PRO A 12 31.20 -29.47 9.64
CA PRO A 12 29.95 -29.42 8.89
C PRO A 12 28.85 -28.60 9.59
N SER A 13 28.81 -28.64 10.93
CA SER A 13 27.82 -27.89 11.71
C SER A 13 28.03 -26.38 11.62
N VAL A 14 29.28 -25.93 11.50
CA VAL A 14 29.58 -24.50 11.29
C VAL A 14 29.18 -24.07 9.89
N LYS A 15 29.43 -24.89 8.87
CA LYS A 15 29.02 -24.60 7.49
C LYS A 15 27.49 -24.50 7.38
N GLU A 16 26.78 -25.44 7.99
CA GLU A 16 25.31 -25.44 8.05
C GLU A 16 24.80 -24.20 8.81
N GLY A 17 25.40 -23.87 9.96
CA GLY A 17 25.04 -22.67 10.72
C GLY A 17 25.25 -21.37 9.95
N ILE A 18 26.34 -21.27 9.16
CA ILE A 18 26.57 -20.11 8.27
C ILE A 18 25.49 -20.02 7.20
N GLN A 19 25.14 -21.14 6.56
CA GLN A 19 24.11 -21.16 5.52
C GLN A 19 22.74 -20.76 6.09
N ILE A 20 22.33 -21.33 7.22
CA ILE A 20 21.08 -20.95 7.90
C ILE A 20 21.08 -19.46 8.25
N SER A 21 22.20 -18.94 8.76
CA SER A 21 22.30 -17.51 9.10
C SER A 21 22.16 -16.61 7.88
N GLN A 22 22.70 -17.01 6.73
CA GLN A 22 22.55 -16.30 5.47
C GLN A 22 21.12 -16.36 4.95
N GLU A 23 20.47 -17.52 5.04
CA GLU A 23 19.07 -17.71 4.66
C GLU A 23 18.15 -16.83 5.52
N VAL A 24 18.35 -16.81 6.84
CA VAL A 24 17.59 -15.93 7.76
C VAL A 24 17.77 -14.46 7.39
N ALA A 25 19.01 -14.01 7.16
CA ALA A 25 19.26 -12.63 6.75
C ALA A 25 18.60 -12.29 5.41
N SER A 26 18.64 -13.21 4.44
CA SER A 26 17.96 -13.06 3.15
C SER A 26 16.45 -12.96 3.32
N CYS A 27 15.85 -13.81 4.17
CA CYS A 27 14.42 -13.76 4.46
C CYS A 27 14.01 -12.44 5.13
N GLN A 28 14.83 -11.92 6.04
CA GLN A 28 14.57 -10.62 6.66
C GLN A 28 14.62 -9.48 5.64
N GLN A 29 15.61 -9.47 4.76
CA GLN A 29 15.72 -8.47 3.70
C GLN A 29 14.54 -8.54 2.73
N GLU A 30 14.14 -9.75 2.35
CA GLU A 30 12.99 -9.97 1.48
C GLU A 30 11.69 -9.50 2.15
N LEU A 31 11.53 -9.79 3.44
CA LEU A 31 10.38 -9.32 4.21
C LEU A 31 10.30 -7.80 4.18
N GLU A 32 11.39 -7.08 4.51
CA GLU A 32 11.41 -5.61 4.47
C GLU A 32 11.12 -5.06 3.06
N ARG A 33 11.60 -5.72 2.00
CA ARG A 33 11.23 -5.36 0.63
C ARG A 33 9.73 -5.52 0.40
N CYS A 34 9.16 -6.66 0.76
CA CYS A 34 7.72 -6.90 0.63
C CYS A 34 6.89 -5.87 1.41
N LYS A 35 7.35 -5.46 2.61
CA LYS A 35 6.68 -4.40 3.37
C LYS A 35 6.68 -3.05 2.64
N GLY A 36 7.77 -2.71 1.97
CA GLY A 36 7.87 -1.49 1.16
C GLY A 36 7.01 -1.55 -0.10
N GLU A 37 7.01 -2.69 -0.80
CA GLU A 37 6.13 -2.93 -1.95
C GLU A 37 4.65 -2.89 -1.55
N HIS A 38 4.31 -3.40 -0.35
CA HIS A 38 2.98 -3.31 0.23
C HIS A 38 2.53 -1.84 0.34
N ALA A 39 3.33 -1.00 1.01
CA ALA A 39 3.01 0.42 1.18
C ALA A 39 2.91 1.18 -0.16
N ASN A 40 3.80 0.87 -1.10
CA ASN A 40 3.77 1.50 -2.43
C ASN A 40 2.50 1.13 -3.21
N LEU A 41 2.09 -0.14 -3.21
CA LEU A 41 0.86 -0.58 -3.86
C LEU A 41 -0.36 0.04 -3.21
N GLN A 42 -0.41 0.12 -1.88
CA GLN A 42 -1.51 0.77 -1.17
C GLN A 42 -1.63 2.25 -1.57
N THR A 43 -0.50 2.96 -1.62
CA THR A 43 -0.44 4.36 -2.06
C THR A 43 -0.94 4.50 -3.50
N TRP A 44 -0.45 3.62 -4.40
CA TRP A 44 -0.85 3.63 -5.81
C TRP A 44 -2.37 3.39 -5.98
N PHE A 45 -2.94 2.40 -5.28
CA PHE A 45 -4.39 2.15 -5.32
C PHE A 45 -5.20 3.37 -4.88
N HIS A 46 -4.77 4.06 -3.81
CA HIS A 46 -5.43 5.26 -3.33
C HIS A 46 -5.38 6.41 -4.36
N GLU A 47 -4.20 6.70 -4.90
CA GLU A 47 -4.02 7.76 -5.89
C GLU A 47 -4.84 7.48 -7.17
N GLU A 48 -4.79 6.24 -7.65
CA GLU A 48 -5.49 5.83 -8.87
C GLU A 48 -7.02 5.83 -8.66
N TYR A 49 -7.50 5.39 -7.50
CA TYR A 49 -8.92 5.45 -7.17
C TYR A 49 -9.43 6.88 -7.04
N SER A 50 -8.68 7.76 -6.37
CA SER A 50 -9.01 9.20 -6.30
C SER A 50 -9.10 9.80 -7.71
N ALA A 51 -8.14 9.49 -8.58
CA ALA A 51 -8.16 9.97 -9.96
C ALA A 51 -9.35 9.41 -10.78
N ALA A 52 -9.78 8.17 -10.51
CA ALA A 52 -10.96 7.57 -11.12
C ALA A 52 -12.26 8.27 -10.69
N MET A 53 -12.28 8.82 -9.47
CA MET A 53 -13.44 9.52 -8.90
C MET A 53 -13.47 11.02 -9.21
N ASP A 54 -12.33 11.64 -9.55
CA ASP A 54 -12.25 13.06 -9.93
C ASP A 54 -13.29 13.52 -10.96
N PRO A 55 -13.60 12.75 -12.03
CA PRO A 55 -14.62 13.15 -13.00
C PRO A 55 -16.01 13.37 -12.41
N PHE A 56 -16.37 12.70 -11.31
CA PHE A 56 -17.66 12.87 -10.63
C PHE A 56 -17.82 14.25 -10.01
N MET A 57 -16.72 14.95 -9.74
CA MET A 57 -16.75 16.29 -9.16
C MET A 57 -16.92 17.41 -10.19
N GLY A 58 -16.81 17.14 -11.50
CA GLY A 58 -16.78 18.22 -12.49
C GLY A 58 -17.17 17.89 -13.92
N SER A 59 -17.27 16.61 -14.29
CA SER A 59 -17.72 16.20 -15.62
C SER A 59 -19.24 16.09 -15.69
N LYS A 60 -19.79 16.41 -16.86
CA LYS A 60 -21.17 16.08 -17.25
C LYS A 60 -21.20 15.11 -18.45
N ASP A 61 -20.03 14.67 -18.89
CA ASP A 61 -19.88 13.74 -19.98
C ASP A 61 -20.12 12.32 -19.46
N GLU A 62 -21.24 11.72 -19.89
CA GLU A 62 -21.70 10.40 -19.46
C GLU A 62 -20.67 9.30 -19.77
N ASP A 63 -19.95 9.40 -20.90
CA ASP A 63 -18.93 8.42 -21.25
C ASP A 63 -17.76 8.49 -20.27
N VAL A 64 -17.32 9.71 -19.93
CA VAL A 64 -16.24 9.93 -18.95
C VAL A 64 -16.63 9.40 -17.57
N LEU A 65 -17.86 9.65 -17.14
CA LEU A 65 -18.38 9.14 -15.87
C LEU A 65 -18.46 7.60 -15.88
N TYR A 66 -18.98 7.00 -16.95
CA TYR A 66 -19.07 5.56 -17.10
C TYR A 66 -17.70 4.88 -17.05
N PHE A 67 -16.72 5.38 -17.81
CA PHE A 67 -15.37 4.81 -17.79
C PHE A 67 -14.65 5.03 -16.45
N GLY A 68 -14.91 6.14 -15.76
CA GLY A 68 -14.42 6.39 -14.41
C GLY A 68 -14.95 5.35 -13.41
N LEU A 69 -16.25 5.09 -13.41
CA LEU A 69 -16.87 4.04 -12.56
C LEU A 69 -16.36 2.65 -12.88
N LEU A 70 -16.26 2.31 -14.17
CA LEU A 70 -15.74 1.01 -14.59
C LEU A 70 -14.30 0.80 -14.10
N TRP A 71 -13.47 1.85 -14.15
CA TRP A 71 -12.11 1.79 -13.64
C TRP A 71 -12.07 1.68 -12.11
N ALA A 72 -12.85 2.48 -11.39
CA ALA A 72 -12.97 2.41 -9.93
C ALA A 72 -13.39 1.00 -9.45
N HIS A 73 -14.33 0.35 -10.14
CA HIS A 73 -14.73 -1.02 -9.85
C HIS A 73 -13.59 -2.02 -10.06
N GLN A 74 -12.83 -1.90 -11.16
CA GLN A 74 -11.67 -2.77 -11.41
C GLN A 74 -10.58 -2.61 -10.35
N LEU A 75 -10.32 -1.37 -9.92
CA LEU A 75 -9.36 -1.09 -8.85
C LEU A 75 -9.80 -1.73 -7.53
N TYR A 76 -11.10 -1.66 -7.20
CA TYR A 76 -11.66 -2.31 -6.02
C TYR A 76 -11.49 -3.84 -6.05
N ASP A 77 -11.80 -4.48 -7.18
CA ASP A 77 -11.62 -5.92 -7.35
C ASP A 77 -10.15 -6.33 -7.16
N TRP A 78 -9.21 -5.55 -7.72
CA TRP A 78 -7.78 -5.83 -7.56
C TRP A 78 -7.30 -5.59 -6.13
N MET A 79 -7.76 -4.52 -5.48
CA MET A 79 -7.39 -4.20 -4.11
C MET A 79 -7.88 -5.29 -3.15
N THR A 80 -9.12 -5.76 -3.30
CA THR A 80 -9.69 -6.82 -2.46
C THR A 80 -9.01 -8.17 -2.67
N ALA A 81 -8.73 -8.54 -3.92
CA ALA A 81 -7.96 -9.75 -4.25
C ALA A 81 -6.54 -9.68 -3.67
N TRP A 82 -5.87 -8.56 -3.82
CA TRP A 82 -4.53 -8.34 -3.29
C TRP A 82 -4.50 -8.33 -1.76
N LYS A 83 -5.41 -7.60 -1.10
CA LYS A 83 -5.56 -7.58 0.37
C LYS A 83 -5.65 -9.00 0.92
N LYS A 84 -6.45 -9.86 0.29
CA LYS A 84 -6.61 -11.27 0.69
C LYS A 84 -5.30 -12.06 0.63
N ASP A 85 -4.48 -11.82 -0.37
CA ASP A 85 -3.21 -12.53 -0.57
C ASP A 85 -2.08 -12.00 0.32
N ILE A 86 -2.16 -10.72 0.75
CA ILE A 86 -1.11 -10.04 1.51
C ILE A 86 -1.39 -9.91 3.02
N VAL A 87 -2.52 -10.42 3.55
CA VAL A 87 -2.90 -10.35 4.99
C VAL A 87 -1.77 -10.76 5.95
N GLN A 88 -0.85 -11.61 5.51
CA GLN A 88 0.25 -12.12 6.34
C GLN A 88 1.53 -11.26 6.31
N VAL A 89 1.62 -10.24 5.46
CA VAL A 89 2.80 -9.37 5.33
C VAL A 89 2.52 -8.04 6.03
N PRO A 90 3.23 -7.74 7.15
CA PRO A 90 3.07 -6.46 7.83
C PRO A 90 3.43 -5.28 6.92
N ILE A 91 2.74 -4.14 7.06
CA ILE A 91 3.11 -2.91 6.35
C ILE A 91 4.40 -2.34 6.96
N ALA A 92 5.26 -1.75 6.14
CA ALA A 92 6.47 -1.10 6.64
C ALA A 92 6.06 0.09 7.51
N PRO A 93 6.61 0.26 8.73
CA PRO A 93 6.41 1.49 9.47
C PRO A 93 6.88 2.66 8.60
N ASP A 94 6.05 3.71 8.51
CA ASP A 94 6.35 4.90 7.72
C ASP A 94 7.62 5.59 8.25
N HIS A 95 8.76 5.26 7.65
CA HIS A 95 10.01 5.99 7.85
C HIS A 95 10.10 7.24 6.93
N ASN A 96 9.14 7.42 6.02
CA ASN A 96 9.12 8.46 5.00
C ASN A 96 8.42 9.76 5.47
N SER A 97 7.72 9.72 6.61
CA SER A 97 7.27 10.89 7.37
C SER A 97 8.40 11.90 7.68
N GLN A 98 9.67 11.47 7.72
CA GLN A 98 10.81 12.36 7.93
C GLN A 98 11.41 12.91 6.62
N SER A 99 11.28 12.20 5.50
CA SER A 99 11.83 12.65 4.21
C SER A 99 10.90 13.61 3.47
N ARG A 100 9.57 13.51 3.66
CA ARG A 100 8.61 14.50 3.11
C ARG A 100 8.60 15.85 3.85
N ARG A 101 9.07 15.92 5.10
CA ARG A 101 9.19 17.20 5.84
C ARG A 101 10.33 18.11 5.34
N ASN A 102 11.32 17.58 4.61
CA ASN A 102 12.48 18.36 4.16
C ASN A 102 12.25 19.17 2.87
N LEU A 103 11.06 19.11 2.25
CA LEU A 103 10.75 19.94 1.08
C LEU A 103 9.83 21.14 1.37
N ASN A 104 9.32 21.28 2.60
CA ASN A 104 8.46 22.38 3.01
C ASN A 104 8.98 23.07 4.28
N ASP A 105 10.27 23.43 4.29
CA ASP A 105 10.78 24.47 5.20
C ASP A 105 10.30 25.86 4.72
N PHE A 106 8.99 26.02 4.64
CA PHE A 106 8.32 27.30 4.55
C PHE A 106 7.07 27.28 5.44
N ASP A 107 7.37 27.45 6.74
CA ASP A 107 6.58 28.17 7.73
C ASP A 107 5.09 27.77 7.89
N ALA A 108 4.84 26.81 8.77
CA ALA A 108 3.62 26.78 9.57
C ALA A 108 3.84 25.96 10.85
N SER A 109 4.06 26.68 11.95
CA SER A 109 3.76 26.26 13.31
C SER A 109 2.38 25.60 13.39
N SER A 110 2.29 24.37 13.87
CA SER A 110 1.49 24.01 15.05
C SER A 110 1.66 22.52 15.36
N ASP A 111 1.77 22.23 16.65
CA ASP A 111 1.71 20.90 17.26
C ASP A 111 0.50 20.09 16.77
N ASP A 112 0.71 18.82 16.42
CA ASP A 112 -0.16 17.71 16.80
C ASP A 112 0.55 16.36 16.53
N ASP A 113 0.60 15.54 17.58
CA ASP A 113 1.07 14.17 17.57
C ASP A 113 0.05 13.27 16.87
N LEU A 114 0.36 12.80 15.65
CA LEU A 114 -0.43 11.77 14.98
C LEU A 114 0.31 10.43 15.07
N GLU A 115 -0.13 9.62 16.04
CA GLU A 115 0.20 8.20 16.16
C GLU A 115 -0.21 7.47 14.87
N GLY A 116 0.66 6.57 14.40
CA GLY A 116 0.50 5.80 13.15
C GLY A 116 -0.62 4.75 13.14
N GLY A 117 -1.80 5.08 13.66
CA GLY A 117 -3.04 4.31 13.53
C GLY A 117 -4.01 4.88 12.48
N GLU A 118 -3.80 6.11 12.01
CA GLU A 118 -4.77 6.77 11.11
C GLU A 118 -4.91 6.11 9.74
N LEU A 119 -3.85 5.50 9.17
CA LEU A 119 -3.95 4.94 7.81
C LEU A 119 -4.71 3.60 7.74
N GLU A 120 -4.83 2.85 8.84
CA GLU A 120 -5.68 1.65 8.84
C GLU A 120 -7.14 1.99 9.17
N GLU A 121 -7.36 2.92 10.11
CA GLU A 121 -8.72 3.29 10.57
C GLU A 121 -9.44 4.22 9.58
N PHE A 122 -8.71 5.03 8.81
CA PHE A 122 -9.29 5.90 7.77
C PHE A 122 -9.82 5.11 6.57
N PHE A 123 -9.17 4.00 6.21
CA PHE A 123 -9.61 3.15 5.09
C PHE A 123 -10.91 2.40 5.38
N GLU A 124 -11.17 1.96 6.62
CA GLU A 124 -12.43 1.28 6.95
C GLU A 124 -13.65 2.21 6.85
N TRP A 125 -13.48 3.49 7.17
CA TRP A 125 -14.57 4.48 7.10
C TRP A 125 -14.80 5.03 5.68
N GLU A 126 -13.74 5.22 4.89
CA GLU A 126 -13.88 5.63 3.48
C GLU A 126 -14.41 4.49 2.61
N GLU A 127 -13.99 3.23 2.84
CA GLU A 127 -14.46 2.06 2.08
C GLU A 127 -15.97 1.85 2.23
N ALA A 128 -16.54 2.00 3.44
CA ALA A 128 -17.98 1.88 3.67
C ALA A 128 -18.78 3.06 3.05
N GLY A 129 -18.25 4.28 3.12
CA GLY A 129 -18.87 5.47 2.54
C GLY A 129 -18.84 5.48 1.01
N LEU A 130 -17.73 5.01 0.42
CA LEU A 130 -17.52 4.95 -1.03
C LEU A 130 -18.29 3.79 -1.67
N ILE A 131 -18.37 2.62 -1.02
CA ILE A 131 -19.24 1.53 -1.49
C ILE A 131 -20.70 1.99 -1.51
N ALA A 132 -21.15 2.69 -0.47
CA ALA A 132 -22.50 3.26 -0.43
C ALA A 132 -22.72 4.31 -1.53
N ALA A 133 -21.72 5.14 -1.82
CA ALA A 133 -21.79 6.14 -2.88
C ALA A 133 -21.81 5.52 -4.29
N VAL A 134 -21.04 4.45 -4.53
CA VAL A 134 -21.04 3.69 -5.79
C VAL A 134 -22.36 2.95 -5.97
N ASP A 135 -22.86 2.26 -4.94
CA ASP A 135 -24.17 1.58 -4.99
C ASP A 135 -25.30 2.58 -5.26
N GLN A 136 -25.24 3.78 -4.64
CA GLN A 136 -26.22 4.82 -4.87
C GLN A 136 -26.12 5.45 -6.27
N ALA A 137 -24.91 5.67 -6.79
CA ALA A 137 -24.70 6.15 -8.15
C ALA A 137 -25.17 5.13 -9.20
N ILE A 138 -24.99 3.83 -8.95
CA ILE A 138 -25.51 2.75 -9.80
C ILE A 138 -27.05 2.77 -9.81
N VAL A 139 -27.68 2.93 -8.64
CA VAL A 139 -29.15 3.03 -8.54
C VAL A 139 -29.70 4.27 -9.24
N GLU A 140 -29.02 5.41 -9.15
CA GLU A 140 -29.44 6.65 -9.81
C GLU A 140 -29.30 6.58 -11.34
N LEU A 141 -28.25 5.92 -11.85
CA LEU A 141 -28.06 5.69 -13.30
C LEU A 141 -29.06 4.69 -13.89
N ASP A 142 -29.58 3.74 -13.10
CA ASP A 142 -30.57 2.74 -13.55
C ASP A 142 -32.01 3.30 -13.56
N LEU A 143 -32.26 4.43 -12.86
CA LEU A 143 -33.58 5.08 -12.78
C LEU A 143 -33.88 6.05 -13.93
N ASP A 144 -32.88 6.47 -14.71
CA ASP A 144 -33.07 7.35 -15.87
C ASP A 144 -33.39 6.58 -17.18
N SER A 145 -33.58 5.26 -17.09
CA SER A 145 -33.77 4.38 -18.25
C SER A 145 -35.25 3.97 -18.52
N GLU A 146 -36.24 4.63 -17.91
CA GLU A 146 -37.70 4.49 -18.19
C GLU A 146 -38.33 5.66 -18.95
#